data_AF-A0A9E7SW83-F1
#
_entry.id   AF-A0A9E7SW83-F1
#
_cell.length_a   1.000
_cell.length_b   1.000
_cell.length_c   1.000
_cell.angle_alpha   90.00
_cell.angle_beta   90.00
_cell.angle_gamma   90.00
#
_symmetry.space_group_name_H-M   'P 1'
#
loop_
_entity.id
_entity.type
_entity.pdbx_description
1 polymer ?
#
loop_
_entity_poly.entity_id
_entity_poly.type
_entity_poly.pdbx_seq_one_letter_code
_entity_poly.pdbx_strand_id
1 'polypeptide(L)'
;MNTDTRAVTPVLGLVLLIGIVAISSLTIMAVGTDLITATQNQAEDERAEQSFVELKQAMTSQAQSPETTHSISLGVSEGGTVIRDDAGSIQIEYEDLDAAYADPIQFGAVEYRGHGGSVVALEAGAVFRGTGEDARMVSKPKIEYDDEENALNYHLMEAVGEKELRSDELQLNVTAVEGQNHIVENQIVVITIESRYWGGWEQYFTNEVGDRGVIAEPIPGSDKGKVTVNLGRIDRPTPFENAVHAREDPNLGGNANISGEVTVGDSLDPIDDEITALVANATANYTHVGQLDGGTVTAGTYYADEIDLSEELVVDLTDGDVVLVVDGDIHIDHDFRVKNWGDNDVQLYTTGDLSLSSSQMCLDENTCRGTHSDRQGNDPGPGSIDAEHLQVYGTSDFQLEMAGHTYFEGIIYAPAGDHGSSNVGDWSGNAYLDGSVVLGAVDAGGTPMIAHHEALKWLDPQIGQPVKNPEITYLNLIYQEIEVTNK
;
A
#
# COMPACT_ATOMS: atom_id res chain seq x y z
N MET A 1 -77.49 -57.37 -11.08
CA MET A 1 -76.33 -56.64 -11.65
C MET A 1 -76.51 -55.18 -11.31
N ASN A 2 -75.56 -54.61 -10.55
CA ASN A 2 -75.11 -53.20 -10.49
C ASN A 2 -76.17 -52.10 -10.30
N THR A 3 -76.05 -51.13 -9.37
CA THR A 3 -74.90 -50.62 -8.61
C THR A 3 -75.46 -49.75 -7.47
N ASP A 4 -75.19 -50.13 -6.23
CA ASP A 4 -74.93 -49.15 -5.16
C ASP A 4 -73.74 -48.28 -5.58
N THR A 5 -73.61 -47.09 -4.97
CA THR A 5 -72.52 -46.08 -5.09
C THR A 5 -72.76 -44.88 -6.03
N ARG A 6 -73.75 -44.03 -5.73
CA ARG A 6 -73.74 -42.62 -6.20
C ARG A 6 -74.29 -41.64 -5.15
N ALA A 7 -73.57 -41.49 -4.03
CA ALA A 7 -73.69 -40.32 -3.15
C ALA A 7 -72.40 -40.00 -2.37
N VAL A 8 -71.26 -40.60 -2.74
CA VAL A 8 -69.99 -40.45 -1.98
C VAL A 8 -68.98 -39.59 -2.74
N THR A 9 -69.17 -39.38 -4.04
CA THR A 9 -68.25 -38.67 -4.95
C THR A 9 -68.06 -37.17 -4.61
N PRO A 10 -69.11 -36.40 -4.26
CA PRO A 10 -68.93 -34.98 -3.89
C PRO A 10 -68.20 -34.81 -2.56
N VAL A 11 -68.48 -35.69 -1.59
CA VAL A 11 -67.87 -35.65 -0.25
C VAL A 11 -66.40 -36.05 -0.31
N LEU A 12 -66.06 -37.06 -1.10
CA LEU A 12 -64.67 -37.48 -1.32
C LEU A 12 -63.86 -36.35 -1.98
N GLY A 13 -64.42 -35.66 -2.98
CA GLY A 13 -63.77 -34.51 -3.63
C GLY A 13 -63.52 -33.34 -2.68
N LEU A 14 -64.47 -33.02 -1.81
CA LEU A 14 -64.33 -31.96 -0.79
C LEU A 14 -63.25 -32.31 0.24
N VAL A 15 -63.24 -33.56 0.74
CA VAL A 15 -62.23 -34.02 1.71
C VAL A 15 -60.82 -34.00 1.09
N LEU A 16 -60.69 -34.41 -0.17
CA LEU A 16 -59.40 -34.41 -0.88
C LEU A 16 -58.90 -32.98 -1.15
N LEU A 17 -59.81 -32.05 -1.47
CA LEU A 17 -59.48 -30.63 -1.66
C LEU A 17 -59.03 -29.98 -0.34
N ILE A 18 -59.74 -30.23 0.76
CA ILE A 18 -59.32 -29.75 2.09
C ILE A 18 -57.97 -30.35 2.48
N GLY A 19 -57.74 -31.64 2.19
CA GLY A 19 -56.46 -32.31 2.45
C GLY A 19 -55.30 -31.69 1.67
N ILE A 20 -55.47 -31.44 0.36
CA ILE A 20 -54.45 -30.82 -0.48
C ILE A 20 -54.19 -29.37 -0.03
N VAL A 21 -55.23 -28.58 0.21
CA VAL A 21 -55.07 -27.19 0.69
C VAL A 21 -54.35 -27.15 2.02
N ALA A 22 -54.70 -28.03 2.97
CA ALA A 22 -54.02 -28.11 4.26
C ALA A 22 -52.53 -28.49 4.11
N ILE A 23 -52.20 -29.48 3.27
CA ILE A 23 -50.82 -29.90 3.00
C ILE A 23 -50.03 -28.77 2.31
N SER A 24 -50.63 -28.10 1.32
CA SER A 24 -50.00 -26.97 0.63
C SER A 24 -49.76 -25.78 1.57
N SER A 25 -50.74 -25.43 2.43
CA SER A 25 -50.59 -24.37 3.42
C SER A 25 -49.50 -24.67 4.45
N LEU A 26 -49.42 -25.93 4.92
CA LEU A 26 -48.36 -26.36 5.85
C LEU A 26 -46.96 -26.29 5.20
N THR A 27 -46.86 -26.60 3.91
CA THR A 27 -45.60 -26.56 3.16
C THR A 27 -45.13 -25.11 2.95
N ILE A 28 -46.03 -24.21 2.56
CA ILE A 28 -45.73 -22.77 2.40
C ILE A 28 -45.33 -22.15 3.74
N MET A 29 -46.01 -22.53 4.82
CA MET A 29 -45.72 -22.03 6.17
C MET A 29 -44.31 -22.44 6.64
N ALA A 30 -43.88 -23.67 6.38
CA ALA A 30 -42.56 -24.16 6.76
C ALA A 30 -41.40 -23.49 5.99
N VAL A 31 -41.58 -23.21 4.69
CA VAL A 31 -40.57 -22.49 3.89
C VAL A 31 -40.59 -20.98 4.18
N GLY A 32 -41.77 -20.44 4.51
CA GLY A 32 -41.94 -19.03 4.83
C GLY A 32 -41.25 -18.62 6.13
N THR A 33 -41.15 -19.49 7.13
CA THR A 33 -40.49 -19.16 8.41
C THR A 33 -39.01 -18.89 8.24
N ASP A 34 -38.30 -19.73 7.48
CA ASP A 34 -36.85 -19.61 7.32
C ASP A 34 -36.48 -18.35 6.53
N LEU A 35 -37.25 -18.02 5.48
CA LEU A 35 -37.08 -16.79 4.70
C LEU A 35 -37.38 -15.53 5.53
N ILE A 36 -38.45 -15.55 6.32
CA ILE A 36 -38.83 -14.43 7.20
C ILE A 36 -37.73 -14.20 8.24
N THR A 37 -37.23 -15.25 8.88
CA THR A 37 -36.14 -15.14 9.86
C THR A 37 -34.85 -14.64 9.21
N ALA A 38 -34.49 -15.11 8.02
CA ALA A 38 -33.32 -14.62 7.30
C ALA A 38 -33.45 -13.11 6.97
N THR A 39 -34.61 -12.67 6.49
CA THR A 39 -34.86 -11.24 6.21
C THR A 39 -34.88 -10.40 7.49
N GLN A 40 -35.40 -10.94 8.60
CA GLN A 40 -35.39 -10.25 9.89
C GLN A 40 -33.97 -10.09 10.43
N ASN A 41 -33.15 -11.14 10.38
CA ASN A 41 -31.76 -11.09 10.82
C ASN A 41 -30.95 -10.09 10.00
N GLN A 42 -31.08 -10.09 8.66
CA GLN A 42 -30.41 -9.11 7.80
C GLN A 42 -30.83 -7.68 8.15
N ALA A 43 -32.12 -7.44 8.36
CA ALA A 43 -32.62 -6.12 8.74
C ALA A 43 -32.20 -5.69 10.15
N GLU A 44 -31.90 -6.63 11.06
CA GLU A 44 -31.28 -6.34 12.36
C GLU A 44 -29.81 -5.96 12.20
N ASP A 45 -29.05 -6.69 11.38
CA ASP A 45 -27.63 -6.41 11.12
C ASP A 45 -27.43 -5.04 10.48
N GLU A 46 -28.21 -4.70 9.45
CA GLU A 46 -28.17 -3.38 8.79
C GLU A 46 -28.52 -2.24 9.76
N ARG A 47 -29.46 -2.47 10.68
CA ARG A 47 -29.81 -1.49 11.72
C ARG A 47 -28.69 -1.33 12.73
N ALA A 48 -28.07 -2.43 13.17
CA ALA A 48 -26.95 -2.39 14.09
C ALA A 48 -25.78 -1.58 13.50
N GLU A 49 -25.44 -1.78 12.24
CA GLU A 49 -24.42 -0.97 11.56
C GLU A 49 -24.74 0.51 11.56
N GLN A 50 -25.96 0.88 11.14
CA GLN A 50 -26.38 2.28 11.11
C GLN A 50 -26.32 2.92 12.50
N SER A 51 -26.76 2.19 13.54
CA SER A 51 -26.69 2.66 14.92
C SER A 51 -25.26 2.81 15.43
N PHE A 52 -24.33 1.96 15.01
CA PHE A 52 -22.90 2.12 15.33
C PHE A 52 -22.25 3.28 14.60
N VAL A 53 -22.68 3.58 13.37
CA VAL A 53 -22.26 4.79 12.64
C VAL A 53 -22.78 6.05 13.33
N GLU A 54 -24.04 6.05 13.75
CA GLU A 54 -24.64 7.16 14.52
C GLU A 54 -23.97 7.34 15.89
N LEU A 55 -23.68 6.23 16.58
CA LEU A 55 -22.93 6.18 17.83
C LEU A 55 -21.58 6.88 17.68
N LYS A 56 -20.81 6.48 16.66
CA LYS A 56 -19.53 7.09 16.33
C LYS A 56 -19.68 8.59 16.06
N GLN A 57 -20.63 9.01 15.23
CA GLN A 57 -20.83 10.43 14.91
C GLN A 57 -21.12 11.28 16.15
N ALA A 58 -21.97 10.76 17.04
CA ALA A 58 -22.26 11.41 18.31
C ALA A 58 -21.03 11.50 19.21
N MET A 59 -20.22 10.44 19.29
CA MET A 59 -18.94 10.44 20.02
C MET A 59 -17.97 11.48 19.45
N THR A 60 -17.79 11.54 18.12
CA THR A 60 -16.94 12.55 17.47
C THR A 60 -17.41 13.97 17.78
N SER A 61 -18.72 14.21 17.78
CA SER A 61 -19.28 15.54 18.08
C SER A 61 -19.07 15.95 19.55
N GLN A 62 -19.15 15.00 20.49
CA GLN A 62 -18.96 15.24 21.92
C GLN A 62 -17.50 15.52 22.24
N ALA A 63 -16.56 14.86 21.57
CA ALA A 63 -15.15 15.11 21.80
C ALA A 63 -14.70 16.53 21.41
N GLN A 64 -15.43 17.19 20.50
CA GLN A 64 -15.23 18.60 20.17
C GLN A 64 -15.87 19.56 21.21
N SER A 65 -16.73 19.05 22.10
CA SER A 65 -17.49 19.83 23.09
C SER A 65 -17.85 18.97 24.33
N PRO A 66 -16.91 18.75 25.27
CA PRO A 66 -17.03 17.76 26.35
C PRO A 66 -18.05 18.09 27.46
N GLU A 67 -18.76 19.22 27.38
CA GLU A 67 -19.60 19.77 28.45
C GLU A 67 -20.95 19.02 28.68
N THR A 68 -21.28 17.98 27.89
CA THR A 68 -22.58 17.28 28.01
C THR A 68 -22.48 15.77 27.87
N THR A 69 -23.02 15.03 28.84
CA THR A 69 -23.30 13.60 28.71
C THR A 69 -24.42 13.35 27.70
N HIS A 70 -24.21 12.47 26.73
CA HIS A 70 -25.19 12.12 25.73
C HIS A 70 -25.73 10.69 25.95
N SER A 71 -27.02 10.49 25.72
CA SER A 71 -27.64 9.16 25.70
C SER A 71 -27.92 8.78 24.25
N ILE A 72 -27.58 7.55 23.87
CA ILE A 72 -27.85 7.00 22.55
C ILE A 72 -28.63 5.70 22.73
N SER A 73 -29.73 5.58 22.02
CA SER A 73 -30.43 4.30 21.89
C SER A 73 -29.89 3.60 20.66
N LEU A 74 -29.33 2.40 20.84
CA LEU A 74 -28.78 1.61 19.76
C LEU A 74 -29.86 0.92 18.91
N GLY A 75 -31.13 0.94 19.33
CA GLY A 75 -32.24 0.35 18.55
C GLY A 75 -32.10 -1.15 18.24
N VAL A 76 -31.17 -1.84 18.91
CA VAL A 76 -30.89 -3.28 18.78
C VAL A 76 -31.55 -4.08 19.89
N SER A 77 -31.77 -5.37 19.68
CA SER A 77 -32.33 -6.27 20.68
C SER A 77 -31.52 -6.26 21.98
N GLU A 78 -32.20 -6.23 23.13
CA GLU A 78 -31.56 -6.33 24.45
C GLU A 78 -30.62 -7.56 24.53
N GLY A 79 -29.36 -7.34 24.96
CA GLY A 79 -28.45 -8.43 25.33
C GLY A 79 -27.47 -8.94 24.28
N GLY A 80 -27.08 -8.11 23.28
CA GLY A 80 -26.03 -8.46 22.31
C GLY A 80 -24.75 -7.62 22.39
N THR A 81 -24.74 -6.55 23.18
CA THR A 81 -23.66 -5.56 23.18
C THR A 81 -22.66 -5.80 24.32
N VAL A 82 -21.37 -5.84 23.98
CA VAL A 82 -20.25 -6.07 24.90
C VAL A 82 -19.20 -4.99 24.67
N ILE A 83 -18.68 -4.41 25.74
CA ILE A 83 -17.46 -3.60 25.69
C ILE A 83 -16.30 -4.52 26.04
N ARG A 84 -15.29 -4.55 25.18
CA ARG A 84 -14.00 -5.21 25.41
C ARG A 84 -12.94 -4.15 25.63
N ASP A 85 -12.10 -4.33 26.63
CA ASP A 85 -10.95 -3.47 26.90
C ASP A 85 -9.66 -3.96 26.22
N ASP A 86 -9.66 -5.18 25.67
CA ASP A 86 -8.51 -5.84 25.05
C ASP A 86 -8.64 -6.04 23.53
N ALA A 87 -9.37 -5.16 22.84
CA ALA A 87 -9.69 -5.34 21.42
C ALA A 87 -8.46 -5.23 20.51
N GLY A 88 -7.55 -4.30 20.80
CA GLY A 88 -6.37 -4.08 19.97
C GLY A 88 -5.36 -3.13 20.57
N SER A 89 -4.32 -2.88 19.80
CA SER A 89 -3.31 -1.87 20.12
C SER A 89 -2.83 -1.15 18.88
N ILE A 90 -2.36 0.08 19.06
CA ILE A 90 -1.68 0.84 18.02
C ILE A 90 -0.33 1.30 18.53
N GLN A 91 0.68 1.10 17.72
CA GLN A 91 2.02 1.60 17.92
C GLN A 91 2.39 2.48 16.74
N ILE A 92 3.04 3.60 17.02
CA ILE A 92 3.53 4.53 16.00
C ILE A 92 5.04 4.63 16.21
N GLU A 93 5.80 4.53 15.12
CA GLU A 93 7.25 4.57 15.12
C GLU A 93 7.73 5.54 14.03
N TYR A 94 8.74 6.35 14.34
CA TYR A 94 9.49 7.18 13.40
C TYR A 94 10.90 7.44 13.97
N GLU A 95 11.85 7.86 13.14
CA GLU A 95 13.30 7.83 13.44
C GLU A 95 13.68 8.56 14.74
N ASP A 96 13.02 9.68 15.05
CA ASP A 96 13.29 10.50 16.24
C ASP A 96 12.24 10.35 17.36
N LEU A 97 11.43 9.30 17.33
CA LEU A 97 10.44 9.08 18.39
C LEU A 97 11.14 8.77 19.71
N ASP A 98 10.88 9.60 20.73
CA ASP A 98 11.35 9.34 22.08
C ASP A 98 10.77 7.99 22.56
N ALA A 99 11.65 7.11 23.05
CA ALA A 99 11.29 5.78 23.54
C ALA A 99 10.17 5.81 24.61
N ALA A 100 9.97 6.94 25.30
CA ALA A 100 8.85 7.14 26.21
C ALA A 100 7.46 7.10 25.54
N TYR A 101 7.39 7.26 24.21
CA TYR A 101 6.16 7.27 23.40
C TYR A 101 6.09 6.09 22.42
N ALA A 102 7.08 5.20 22.42
CA ALA A 102 7.12 4.03 21.54
C ALA A 102 6.26 2.86 22.03
N ASP A 103 5.70 2.93 23.25
CA ASP A 103 4.88 1.87 23.82
C ASP A 103 3.52 1.76 23.10
N PRO A 104 3.05 0.54 22.76
CA PRO A 104 1.75 0.34 22.13
C PRO A 104 0.58 0.83 22.99
N ILE A 105 -0.27 1.67 22.42
CA ILE A 105 -1.47 2.19 23.04
C ILE A 105 -2.59 1.17 22.85
N GLN A 106 -3.05 0.59 23.96
CA GLN A 106 -4.16 -0.35 23.94
C GLN A 106 -5.47 0.40 23.69
N PHE A 107 -6.39 -0.23 22.98
CA PHE A 107 -7.75 0.26 22.86
C PHE A 107 -8.76 -0.86 22.93
N GLY A 108 -9.92 -0.53 23.50
CA GLY A 108 -11.09 -1.39 23.52
C GLY A 108 -11.97 -1.26 22.27
N ALA A 109 -13.01 -2.09 22.23
CA ALA A 109 -14.06 -2.05 21.22
C ALA A 109 -15.43 -2.22 21.86
N VAL A 110 -16.42 -1.52 21.31
CA VAL A 110 -17.83 -1.83 21.55
C VAL A 110 -18.26 -2.80 20.46
N GLU A 111 -18.79 -3.96 20.84
CA GLU A 111 -19.22 -5.02 19.94
C GLU A 111 -20.69 -5.31 20.11
N TYR A 112 -21.43 -5.41 19.02
CA TYR A 112 -22.75 -6.03 18.98
C TYR A 112 -22.66 -7.38 18.28
N ARG A 113 -23.20 -8.42 18.91
CA ARG A 113 -23.34 -9.76 18.33
C ARG A 113 -24.80 -10.07 18.06
N GLY A 114 -25.14 -10.22 16.78
CA GLY A 114 -26.48 -10.60 16.33
C GLY A 114 -26.77 -12.09 16.52
N HIS A 115 -28.05 -12.45 16.45
CA HIS A 115 -28.53 -13.84 16.63
C HIS A 115 -27.99 -14.83 15.58
N GLY A 116 -27.61 -14.32 14.41
CA GLY A 116 -27.00 -15.10 13.32
C GLY A 116 -25.47 -15.28 13.43
N GLY A 117 -24.84 -14.73 14.48
CA GLY A 117 -23.38 -14.72 14.63
C GLY A 117 -22.69 -13.55 13.92
N SER A 118 -23.46 -12.64 13.31
CA SER A 118 -22.99 -11.35 12.81
C SER A 118 -22.36 -10.53 13.94
N VAL A 119 -21.30 -9.81 13.61
CA VAL A 119 -20.60 -8.91 14.53
C VAL A 119 -20.52 -7.54 13.88
N VAL A 120 -20.91 -6.51 14.64
CA VAL A 120 -20.67 -5.10 14.32
C VAL A 120 -19.86 -4.52 15.46
N ALA A 121 -18.79 -3.80 15.15
CA ALA A 121 -17.91 -3.26 16.17
C ALA A 121 -17.52 -1.81 15.89
N LEU A 122 -17.35 -1.03 16.96
CA LEU A 122 -16.70 0.27 16.94
C LEU A 122 -15.36 0.13 17.67
N GLU A 123 -14.26 0.32 16.95
CA GLU A 123 -12.89 0.19 17.45
C GLU A 123 -12.06 1.35 16.88
N ALA A 124 -11.28 2.04 17.72
CA ALA A 124 -10.35 3.10 17.28
C ALA A 124 -10.98 4.14 16.32
N GLY A 125 -12.28 4.44 16.51
CA GLY A 125 -13.04 5.38 15.69
C GLY A 125 -13.52 4.83 14.34
N ALA A 126 -13.26 3.56 14.03
CA ALA A 126 -13.75 2.86 12.84
C ALA A 126 -14.92 1.91 13.19
N VAL A 127 -15.89 1.79 12.28
CA VAL A 127 -16.97 0.81 12.42
C VAL A 127 -16.71 -0.35 11.48
N PHE A 128 -16.76 -1.58 12.00
CA PHE A 128 -16.50 -2.82 11.28
C PHE A 128 -17.73 -3.72 11.27
N ARG A 129 -17.86 -4.51 10.20
CA ARG A 129 -18.70 -5.70 10.11
C ARG A 129 -17.80 -6.93 10.01
N GLY A 130 -18.08 -7.97 10.79
CA GLY A 130 -17.28 -9.20 10.83
C GLY A 130 -16.07 -9.10 11.75
N THR A 131 -15.19 -10.10 11.69
CA THR A 131 -13.96 -10.22 12.50
C THR A 131 -12.88 -10.95 11.70
N GLY A 132 -11.61 -10.79 12.08
CA GLY A 132 -10.47 -11.41 11.44
C GLY A 132 -10.19 -10.84 10.05
N GLU A 133 -9.76 -11.71 9.15
CA GLU A 133 -9.48 -11.40 7.74
C GLU A 133 -10.73 -10.96 6.96
N ASP A 134 -11.89 -11.54 7.31
CA ASP A 134 -13.17 -11.24 6.66
C ASP A 134 -13.81 -9.92 7.13
N ALA A 135 -13.19 -9.23 8.09
CA ALA A 135 -13.70 -7.95 8.59
C ALA A 135 -13.73 -6.90 7.48
N ARG A 136 -14.81 -6.11 7.44
CA ARG A 136 -15.00 -5.03 6.47
C ARG A 136 -15.30 -3.73 7.19
N MET A 137 -14.63 -2.67 6.79
CA MET A 137 -14.87 -1.34 7.33
C MET A 137 -16.18 -0.76 6.76
N VAL A 138 -17.12 -0.46 7.65
CA VAL A 138 -18.42 0.18 7.34
C VAL A 138 -18.29 1.70 7.42
N SER A 139 -17.46 2.21 8.34
CA SER A 139 -17.21 3.65 8.49
C SER A 139 -15.76 3.93 8.86
N LYS A 140 -15.07 4.70 8.03
CA LYS A 140 -13.64 5.03 8.14
C LYS A 140 -13.28 5.85 9.38
N PRO A 141 -12.18 5.56 10.09
CA PRO A 141 -11.75 6.38 11.22
C PRO A 141 -11.48 7.83 10.79
N LYS A 142 -11.33 8.74 11.75
CA LYS A 142 -10.97 10.12 11.46
C LYS A 142 -9.44 10.24 11.42
N ILE A 143 -8.89 9.83 10.27
CA ILE A 143 -7.50 10.07 9.85
C ILE A 143 -7.59 11.03 8.68
N GLU A 144 -7.01 12.22 8.83
CA GLU A 144 -7.08 13.31 7.85
C GLU A 144 -5.68 13.83 7.59
N TYR A 145 -5.29 13.86 6.31
CA TYR A 145 -4.09 14.54 5.87
C TYR A 145 -4.43 15.97 5.44
N ASP A 146 -3.68 16.94 5.93
CA ASP A 146 -3.76 18.35 5.57
C ASP A 146 -2.60 18.69 4.62
N ASP A 147 -2.92 18.83 3.32
CA ASP A 147 -1.95 19.12 2.26
C ASP A 147 -1.29 20.50 2.39
N GLU A 148 -1.92 21.47 3.08
CA GLU A 148 -1.37 22.83 3.19
C GLU A 148 -0.26 22.91 4.26
N GLU A 149 -0.40 22.11 5.31
CA GLU A 149 0.51 22.08 6.46
C GLU A 149 1.36 20.80 6.51
N ASN A 150 1.23 19.89 5.53
CA ASN A 150 1.83 18.55 5.54
C ASN A 150 1.56 17.81 6.87
N ALA A 151 0.32 17.88 7.37
CA ALA A 151 -0.03 17.41 8.71
C ALA A 151 -0.97 16.19 8.68
N LEU A 152 -0.53 15.08 9.27
CA LEU A 152 -1.38 13.92 9.51
C LEU A 152 -2.10 14.05 10.86
N ASN A 153 -3.42 14.12 10.83
CA ASN A 153 -4.27 14.23 12.01
C ASN A 153 -4.98 12.91 12.26
N TYR A 154 -4.71 12.27 13.39
CA TYR A 154 -5.38 11.05 13.79
C TYR A 154 -6.09 11.20 15.13
N HIS A 155 -7.40 10.95 15.10
CA HIS A 155 -8.24 10.90 16.29
C HIS A 155 -8.44 9.44 16.73
N LEU A 156 -7.68 9.01 17.74
CA LEU A 156 -7.83 7.68 18.32
C LEU A 156 -8.93 7.70 19.40
N MET A 157 -9.91 6.82 19.24
CA MET A 157 -10.98 6.61 20.22
C MET A 157 -10.77 5.29 20.95
N GLU A 158 -10.73 5.35 22.27
CA GLU A 158 -10.60 4.20 23.17
C GLU A 158 -11.91 3.98 23.92
N ALA A 159 -12.50 2.78 23.77
CA ALA A 159 -13.62 2.36 24.63
C ALA A 159 -13.06 1.71 25.90
N VAL A 160 -13.47 2.20 27.08
CA VAL A 160 -12.94 1.72 28.37
C VAL A 160 -14.00 0.99 29.18
N GLY A 161 -13.55 -0.09 29.83
CA GLY A 161 -14.31 -0.88 30.79
C GLY A 161 -14.94 -2.13 30.18
N GLU A 162 -14.49 -3.31 30.60
CA GLU A 162 -15.12 -4.58 30.18
C GLU A 162 -16.50 -4.76 30.80
N LYS A 163 -17.55 -4.83 29.96
CA LYS A 163 -18.93 -4.99 30.45
C LYS A 163 -19.90 -5.50 29.40
N GLU A 164 -20.76 -6.44 29.79
CA GLU A 164 -21.98 -6.75 29.04
C GLU A 164 -23.05 -5.68 29.30
N LEU A 165 -23.55 -5.09 28.21
CA LEU A 165 -24.61 -4.10 28.26
C LEU A 165 -25.96 -4.81 28.16
N ARG A 166 -26.84 -4.49 29.12
CA ARG A 166 -28.16 -5.12 29.27
C ARG A 166 -29.30 -4.23 28.78
N SER A 167 -28.96 -3.00 28.41
CA SER A 167 -29.88 -1.96 27.96
C SER A 167 -29.63 -1.68 26.48
N ASP A 168 -30.69 -1.35 25.76
CA ASP A 168 -30.63 -0.77 24.41
C ASP A 168 -30.26 0.71 24.43
N GLU A 169 -30.50 1.39 25.56
CA GLU A 169 -30.10 2.77 25.81
C GLU A 169 -28.75 2.81 26.55
N LEU A 170 -27.77 3.43 25.89
CA LEU A 170 -26.41 3.63 26.37
C LEU A 170 -26.19 5.09 26.76
N GLN A 171 -25.40 5.29 27.80
CA GLN A 171 -24.92 6.60 28.22
C GLN A 171 -23.42 6.70 27.97
N LEU A 172 -23.01 7.77 27.29
CA LEU A 172 -21.64 7.99 26.83
C LEU A 172 -21.02 9.16 27.58
N ASN A 173 -19.89 8.89 28.22
CA ASN A 173 -19.02 9.93 28.77
C ASN A 173 -17.73 9.91 27.98
N VAL A 174 -17.52 10.96 27.18
CA VAL A 174 -16.29 11.16 26.42
C VAL A 174 -15.38 12.09 27.22
N THR A 175 -14.20 11.60 27.54
CA THR A 175 -13.12 12.37 28.15
C THR A 175 -12.02 12.53 27.11
N ALA A 176 -11.78 13.77 26.66
CA ALA A 176 -10.62 14.04 25.82
C ALA A 176 -9.35 13.90 26.67
N VAL A 177 -8.46 13.03 26.24
CA VAL A 177 -7.10 12.93 26.77
C VAL A 177 -6.22 13.86 25.91
N GLU A 178 -5.17 14.40 26.51
CA GLU A 178 -4.32 15.41 25.88
C GLU A 178 -3.82 14.97 24.49
N GLY A 179 -3.91 15.88 23.52
CA GLY A 179 -3.38 15.64 22.17
C GLY A 179 -1.87 15.83 22.16
N GLN A 180 -1.18 15.00 21.37
CA GLN A 180 0.25 15.11 21.15
C GLN A 180 0.51 15.56 19.72
N ASN A 181 1.42 16.52 19.57
CA ASN A 181 1.87 16.98 18.27
C ASN A 181 3.35 16.63 18.15
N HIS A 182 3.68 15.82 17.16
CA HIS A 182 5.02 15.37 16.87
C HIS A 182 5.48 16.04 15.57
N ILE A 183 6.75 16.39 15.51
CA ILE A 183 7.39 16.86 14.28
C ILE A 183 8.13 15.65 13.72
N VAL A 184 7.79 15.26 12.50
CA VAL A 184 8.29 14.07 11.80
C VAL A 184 8.92 14.43 10.46
N GLU A 185 9.21 15.73 10.27
CA GLU A 185 9.77 16.38 9.07
C GLU A 185 10.56 15.40 8.19
N ASN A 186 9.95 15.07 7.06
CA ASN A 186 10.60 14.30 6.00
C ASN A 186 10.96 12.84 6.36
N GLN A 187 10.19 12.22 7.25
CA GLN A 187 10.38 10.83 7.68
C GLN A 187 9.19 9.94 7.34
N ILE A 188 9.45 8.63 7.31
CA ILE A 188 8.40 7.62 7.25
C ILE A 188 7.87 7.37 8.67
N VAL A 189 6.56 7.57 8.84
CA VAL A 189 5.81 7.20 10.04
C VAL A 189 5.25 5.79 9.85
N VAL A 190 5.73 4.85 10.64
CA VAL A 190 5.24 3.47 10.66
C VAL A 190 4.14 3.33 11.70
N ILE A 191 2.93 3.00 11.26
CA ILE A 191 1.80 2.71 12.13
C ILE A 191 1.56 1.20 12.15
N THR A 192 1.68 0.58 13.33
CA THR A 192 1.36 -0.82 13.55
C THR A 192 0.08 -0.95 14.36
N ILE A 193 -0.92 -1.63 13.81
CA ILE A 193 -2.21 -1.90 14.44
C ILE A 193 -2.35 -3.40 14.67
N GLU A 194 -2.48 -3.81 15.93
CA GLU A 194 -2.95 -5.15 16.27
C GLU A 194 -4.46 -5.10 16.54
N SER A 195 -5.26 -5.84 15.79
CA SER A 195 -6.72 -5.75 15.88
C SER A 195 -7.42 -7.07 15.59
N ARG A 196 -8.56 -7.30 16.24
CA ARG A 196 -9.51 -8.39 15.92
C ARG A 196 -10.23 -8.14 14.59
N TYR A 197 -10.12 -6.94 14.01
CA TYR A 197 -10.75 -6.51 12.75
C TYR A 197 -9.70 -6.20 11.67
N TRP A 198 -8.53 -6.84 11.75
CA TRP A 198 -7.36 -6.53 10.92
C TRP A 198 -7.62 -6.53 9.40
N GLY A 199 -8.47 -7.41 8.86
CA GLY A 199 -8.78 -7.40 7.42
C GLY A 199 -9.52 -6.12 6.96
N GLY A 200 -10.25 -5.47 7.87
CA GLY A 200 -10.87 -4.17 7.61
C GLY A 200 -9.87 -3.02 7.63
N TRP A 201 -8.86 -3.10 8.51
CA TRP A 201 -7.77 -2.13 8.59
C TRP A 201 -6.82 -2.23 7.39
N GLU A 202 -6.43 -3.45 7.01
CA GLU A 202 -5.67 -3.73 5.79
C GLU A 202 -6.37 -3.10 4.58
N GLN A 203 -7.63 -3.45 4.34
CA GLN A 203 -8.38 -2.91 3.20
C GLN A 203 -8.44 -1.38 3.22
N TYR A 204 -8.61 -0.76 4.38
CA TYR A 204 -8.66 0.70 4.50
C TYR A 204 -7.32 1.31 4.08
N PHE A 205 -6.21 0.93 4.72
CA PHE A 205 -4.92 1.54 4.43
C PHE A 205 -4.42 1.21 3.03
N THR A 206 -4.70 0.02 2.50
CA THR A 206 -4.39 -0.33 1.12
C THR A 206 -5.03 0.65 0.14
N ASN A 207 -6.27 1.10 0.41
CA ASN A 207 -6.93 2.09 -0.44
C ASN A 207 -6.31 3.49 -0.30
N GLU A 208 -5.89 3.86 0.91
CA GLU A 208 -5.34 5.18 1.22
C GLU A 208 -3.91 5.34 0.68
N VAL A 209 -3.00 4.40 0.96
CA VAL A 209 -1.58 4.50 0.58
C VAL A 209 -1.14 3.57 -0.55
N GLY A 210 -1.93 2.56 -0.89
CA GLY A 210 -1.59 1.55 -1.89
C GLY A 210 -0.96 0.29 -1.27
N ASP A 211 -0.95 -0.79 -2.05
CA ASP A 211 -0.54 -2.13 -1.60
C ASP A 211 0.91 -2.19 -1.07
N ARG A 212 1.80 -1.31 -1.55
CA ARG A 212 3.20 -1.24 -1.11
C ARG A 212 3.38 -0.70 0.30
N GLY A 213 2.41 0.09 0.77
CA GLY A 213 2.46 0.73 2.07
C GLY A 213 1.85 -0.06 3.20
N VAL A 214 1.31 -1.25 2.94
CA VAL A 214 0.54 -2.03 3.92
C VAL A 214 1.00 -3.47 3.94
N ILE A 215 1.30 -3.96 5.15
CA ILE A 215 1.58 -5.36 5.42
C ILE A 215 0.57 -5.82 6.47
N ALA A 216 -0.16 -6.90 6.18
CA ALA A 216 -1.09 -7.48 7.13
C ALA A 216 -0.80 -8.97 7.34
N GLU A 217 -0.75 -9.40 8.60
CA GLU A 217 -0.50 -10.79 8.96
C GLU A 217 -1.34 -11.24 10.17
N PRO A 218 -1.87 -12.47 10.18
CA PRO A 218 -2.55 -13.01 11.36
C PRO A 218 -1.53 -13.28 12.49
N ILE A 219 -1.89 -12.96 13.73
CA ILE A 219 -1.03 -13.24 14.90
C ILE A 219 -1.23 -14.71 15.32
N PRO A 220 -0.20 -15.57 15.29
CA PRO A 220 -0.36 -16.98 15.60
C PRO A 220 -0.91 -17.24 17.01
N GLY A 221 -1.99 -18.02 17.10
CA GLY A 221 -2.62 -18.37 18.39
C GLY A 221 -3.51 -17.27 18.98
N SER A 222 -3.75 -16.19 18.24
CA SER A 222 -4.66 -15.10 18.58
C SER A 222 -5.83 -15.04 17.58
N ASP A 223 -6.88 -14.31 17.93
CA ASP A 223 -7.95 -13.90 17.00
C ASP A 223 -7.71 -12.51 16.39
N LYS A 224 -6.53 -11.94 16.65
CA LYS A 224 -6.03 -10.67 16.11
C LYS A 224 -5.09 -10.91 14.93
N GLY A 225 -4.95 -9.88 14.11
CA GLY A 225 -3.87 -9.73 13.13
C GLY A 225 -3.14 -8.42 13.36
N LYS A 226 -1.96 -8.31 12.77
CA LYS A 226 -1.09 -7.13 12.79
C LYS A 226 -1.13 -6.49 11.40
N VAL A 227 -1.45 -5.19 11.34
CA VAL A 227 -1.42 -4.37 10.13
C VAL A 227 -0.38 -3.29 10.33
N THR A 228 0.70 -3.35 9.56
CA THR A 228 1.78 -2.34 9.55
C THR A 228 1.63 -1.48 8.31
N VAL A 229 1.64 -0.16 8.51
CA VAL A 229 1.40 0.84 7.48
C VAL A 229 2.52 1.86 7.48
N ASN A 230 3.11 2.11 6.33
CA ASN A 230 4.13 3.14 6.15
C ASN A 230 3.45 4.40 5.58
N LEU A 231 3.44 5.47 6.35
CA LEU A 231 2.92 6.79 5.99
C LEU A 231 4.07 7.79 5.88
N GLY A 232 3.95 8.82 5.06
CA GLY A 232 5.02 9.78 4.85
C GLY A 232 5.95 9.40 3.71
N ARG A 233 6.50 10.43 3.07
CA ARG A 233 7.61 10.32 2.13
C ARG A 233 8.83 11.07 2.62
N ILE A 234 9.98 10.52 2.31
CA ILE A 234 11.28 11.20 2.38
C ILE A 234 11.48 11.94 1.05
N ASP A 235 11.22 13.23 1.05
CA ASP A 235 11.65 14.20 0.05
C ASP A 235 13.18 14.25 0.02
N ARG A 236 13.76 13.87 -1.11
CA ARG A 236 15.20 13.90 -1.32
C ARG A 236 15.51 14.97 -2.35
N PRO A 237 16.66 15.67 -2.24
CA PRO A 237 17.08 16.60 -3.28
C PRO A 237 17.03 15.90 -4.63
N THR A 238 16.39 16.50 -5.64
CA THR A 238 16.24 15.93 -6.98
C THR A 238 17.48 16.24 -7.82
N PRO A 239 18.43 15.29 -8.00
CA PRO A 239 19.68 15.59 -8.72
C PRO A 239 19.51 15.54 -10.24
N PHE A 240 18.33 15.15 -10.71
CA PHE A 240 18.07 14.82 -12.11
C PHE A 240 17.86 16.04 -13.02
N GLU A 241 18.06 17.26 -12.51
CA GLU A 241 18.30 18.43 -13.36
C GLU A 241 19.62 18.32 -14.14
N ASN A 242 20.56 17.49 -13.68
CA ASN A 242 21.89 17.31 -14.25
C ASN A 242 22.04 15.95 -14.96
N ALA A 243 22.97 15.85 -15.92
CA ALA A 243 23.32 14.58 -16.56
C ALA A 243 23.98 13.60 -15.59
N VAL A 244 24.89 14.13 -14.77
CA VAL A 244 25.71 13.36 -13.82
C VAL A 244 25.76 14.11 -12.50
N HIS A 245 25.46 13.38 -11.43
CA HIS A 245 25.76 13.79 -10.06
C HIS A 245 26.77 12.81 -9.48
N ALA A 246 27.98 13.29 -9.21
CA ALA A 246 29.09 12.48 -8.72
C ALA A 246 29.78 13.11 -7.51
N ARG A 247 30.48 12.30 -6.70
CA ARG A 247 31.36 12.82 -5.65
C ARG A 247 32.70 13.31 -6.17
N GLU A 248 33.20 12.62 -7.20
CA GLU A 248 34.46 12.93 -7.86
C GLU A 248 34.24 13.45 -9.27
N ASP A 249 35.20 14.22 -9.79
CA ASP A 249 35.17 14.65 -11.19
C ASP A 249 35.17 13.42 -12.11
N PRO A 250 34.25 13.32 -13.09
CA PRO A 250 34.24 12.21 -14.04
C PRO A 250 35.57 12.05 -14.78
N ASN A 251 36.12 10.84 -14.77
CA ASN A 251 37.35 10.49 -15.45
C ASN A 251 37.05 10.01 -16.88
N LEU A 252 37.14 10.95 -17.82
CA LEU A 252 36.81 10.72 -19.23
C LEU A 252 38.07 10.48 -20.07
N GLY A 253 38.19 9.26 -20.61
CA GLY A 253 39.23 8.84 -21.55
C GLY A 253 38.73 8.61 -22.97
N GLY A 254 39.60 8.79 -23.97
CA GLY A 254 39.25 8.60 -25.38
C GLY A 254 38.41 9.76 -25.93
N ASN A 255 37.27 9.45 -26.57
CA ASN A 255 36.25 10.40 -27.01
C ASN A 255 34.95 10.27 -26.18
N ALA A 256 35.06 9.86 -24.92
CA ALA A 256 33.94 9.91 -23.97
C ALA A 256 33.37 11.33 -23.89
N ASN A 257 32.04 11.47 -23.79
CA ASN A 257 31.38 12.77 -23.74
C ASN A 257 30.19 12.77 -22.78
N ILE A 258 29.98 13.91 -22.12
CA ILE A 258 28.77 14.20 -21.33
C ILE A 258 28.08 15.40 -21.97
N SER A 259 26.80 15.24 -22.32
CA SER A 259 25.93 16.26 -22.89
C SER A 259 24.88 16.66 -21.86
N GLY A 260 25.24 17.61 -21.00
CA GLY A 260 24.40 18.14 -19.92
C GLY A 260 25.26 18.68 -18.79
N GLU A 261 24.62 19.13 -17.71
CA GLU A 261 25.33 19.63 -16.53
C GLU A 261 25.88 18.47 -15.68
N VAL A 262 27.00 18.73 -14.99
CA VAL A 262 27.66 17.78 -14.09
C VAL A 262 27.82 18.44 -12.74
N THR A 263 27.30 17.79 -11.70
CA THR A 263 27.44 18.22 -10.31
C THR A 263 28.46 17.33 -9.61
N VAL A 264 29.43 17.95 -8.94
CA VAL A 264 30.56 17.27 -8.29
C VAL A 264 30.70 17.70 -6.83
N GLY A 265 30.86 16.73 -5.94
CA GLY A 265 31.28 16.95 -4.56
C GLY A 265 30.15 17.09 -3.55
N ASP A 266 28.90 17.11 -4.01
CA ASP A 266 27.72 17.05 -3.17
C ASP A 266 27.52 15.62 -2.67
N SER A 267 27.29 15.46 -1.36
CA SER A 267 26.96 14.18 -0.74
C SER A 267 25.45 14.06 -0.69
N LEU A 268 24.91 13.03 -1.33
CA LEU A 268 23.51 12.62 -1.15
C LEU A 268 23.51 11.41 -0.23
N ASP A 269 22.52 11.35 0.66
CA ASP A 269 22.39 10.25 1.60
C ASP A 269 22.18 8.92 0.84
N PRO A 270 22.83 7.82 1.25
CA PRO A 270 22.56 6.49 0.71
C PRO A 270 21.08 6.09 0.82
N ILE A 271 20.68 5.07 0.07
CA ILE A 271 19.35 4.43 0.15
C ILE A 271 19.44 2.96 0.59
N ASP A 272 20.52 2.60 1.30
CA ASP A 272 20.86 1.21 1.63
C ASP A 272 19.80 0.60 2.54
N ASP A 273 19.35 1.36 3.53
CA ASP A 273 18.35 0.93 4.50
C ASP A 273 16.97 0.77 3.82
N GLU A 274 16.61 1.68 2.90
CA GLU A 274 15.37 1.58 2.11
C GLU A 274 15.38 0.36 1.19
N ILE A 275 16.48 0.11 0.46
CA ILE A 275 16.59 -1.08 -0.40
C ILE A 275 16.56 -2.35 0.45
N THR A 276 17.28 -2.38 1.58
CA THR A 276 17.28 -3.52 2.50
C THR A 276 15.88 -3.80 3.06
N ALA A 277 15.14 -2.76 3.45
CA ALA A 277 13.77 -2.87 3.92
C ALA A 277 12.82 -3.36 2.81
N LEU A 278 12.99 -2.88 1.58
CA LEU A 278 12.23 -3.35 0.42
C LEU A 278 12.48 -4.83 0.14
N VAL A 279 13.74 -5.29 0.16
CA VAL A 279 14.08 -6.71 -0.03
C VAL A 279 13.47 -7.57 1.06
N ALA A 280 13.56 -7.15 2.33
CA ALA A 280 12.98 -7.88 3.45
C ALA A 280 11.45 -7.99 3.32
N ASN A 281 10.78 -6.91 2.93
CA ASN A 281 9.34 -6.90 2.66
C ASN A 281 8.98 -7.80 1.47
N ALA A 282 9.74 -7.70 0.37
CA ALA A 282 9.49 -8.45 -0.85
C ALA A 282 9.64 -9.96 -0.68
N THR A 283 10.65 -10.37 0.09
CA THR A 283 10.87 -11.78 0.46
C THR A 283 9.68 -12.36 1.22
N ALA A 284 8.97 -11.54 2.01
CA ALA A 284 7.84 -11.99 2.82
C ALA A 284 6.50 -11.94 2.06
N ASN A 285 6.29 -10.92 1.23
CA ASN A 285 4.95 -10.50 0.81
C ASN A 285 4.69 -10.50 -0.70
N TYR A 286 5.73 -10.59 -1.53
CA TYR A 286 5.58 -10.47 -2.98
C TYR A 286 5.90 -11.76 -3.73
N THR A 287 5.60 -11.76 -5.04
CA THR A 287 5.79 -12.93 -5.89
C THR A 287 7.29 -13.17 -6.10
N HIS A 288 7.81 -14.25 -5.52
CA HIS A 288 9.18 -14.71 -5.77
C HIS A 288 9.28 -15.36 -7.15
N VAL A 289 10.07 -14.77 -8.03
CA VAL A 289 10.31 -15.27 -9.41
C VAL A 289 11.64 -16.02 -9.54
N GLY A 290 12.44 -16.10 -8.47
CA GLY A 290 13.79 -16.69 -8.52
C GLY A 290 14.72 -15.85 -9.40
N GLN A 291 15.48 -16.49 -10.28
CA GLN A 291 16.23 -15.82 -11.34
C GLN A 291 15.29 -15.43 -12.49
N LEU A 292 15.32 -14.16 -12.90
CA LEU A 292 14.60 -13.68 -14.07
C LEU A 292 15.53 -13.64 -15.30
N ASP A 293 15.21 -14.43 -16.32
CA ASP A 293 16.05 -14.62 -17.51
C ASP A 293 15.45 -14.09 -18.82
N GLY A 294 14.21 -13.60 -18.78
CA GLY A 294 13.48 -13.01 -19.92
C GLY A 294 11.96 -13.07 -19.73
N GLY A 295 11.22 -12.84 -20.81
CA GLY A 295 9.76 -13.02 -20.86
C GLY A 295 8.97 -11.71 -20.78
N THR A 296 7.81 -11.75 -20.12
CA THR A 296 6.96 -10.55 -19.96
C THR A 296 6.52 -10.41 -18.52
N VAL A 297 6.77 -9.24 -17.95
CA VAL A 297 6.31 -8.83 -16.62
C VAL A 297 5.24 -7.75 -16.81
N THR A 298 4.14 -7.88 -16.08
CA THR A 298 3.01 -6.94 -16.08
C THR A 298 2.91 -6.27 -14.72
N ALA A 299 1.99 -5.32 -14.55
CA ALA A 299 1.77 -4.59 -13.31
C ALA A 299 1.84 -5.45 -12.02
N GLY A 300 2.58 -4.97 -11.03
CA GLY A 300 2.79 -5.61 -9.75
C GLY A 300 4.22 -5.52 -9.22
N THR A 301 4.42 -5.99 -7.99
CA THR A 301 5.74 -6.10 -7.35
C THR A 301 6.25 -7.53 -7.36
N TYR A 302 7.49 -7.72 -7.79
CA TYR A 302 8.15 -9.01 -7.92
C TYR A 302 9.46 -9.02 -7.13
N TYR A 303 9.76 -10.17 -6.54
CA TYR A 303 11.02 -10.43 -5.86
C TYR A 303 11.86 -11.40 -6.70
N ALA A 304 13.07 -11.02 -7.06
CA ALA A 304 14.02 -11.86 -7.79
C ALA A 304 15.31 -12.03 -6.97
N ASP A 305 15.94 -13.19 -7.07
CA ASP A 305 17.26 -13.42 -6.48
C ASP A 305 18.34 -12.72 -7.32
N GLU A 306 18.15 -12.70 -8.64
CA GLU A 306 19.00 -12.03 -9.61
C GLU A 306 18.22 -11.81 -10.91
N ILE A 307 18.67 -10.88 -11.75
CA ILE A 307 18.24 -10.76 -13.14
C ILE A 307 19.44 -11.11 -14.00
N ASP A 308 19.32 -12.13 -14.85
CA ASP A 308 20.39 -12.56 -15.76
C ASP A 308 19.75 -12.86 -17.12
N LEU A 309 19.63 -11.82 -17.95
CA LEU A 309 18.85 -11.85 -19.18
C LEU A 309 19.56 -12.61 -20.29
N SER A 310 19.20 -13.88 -20.44
CA SER A 310 19.56 -14.71 -21.59
C SER A 310 18.56 -14.62 -22.75
N GLU A 311 17.39 -14.02 -22.51
CA GLU A 311 16.36 -13.69 -23.49
C GLU A 311 15.83 -12.26 -23.26
N GLU A 312 15.06 -11.73 -24.21
CA GLU A 312 14.44 -10.40 -24.06
C GLU A 312 13.44 -10.40 -22.90
N LEU A 313 13.53 -9.37 -22.04
CA LEU A 313 12.55 -9.08 -21.00
C LEU A 313 11.70 -7.88 -21.41
N VAL A 314 10.38 -8.08 -21.47
CA VAL A 314 9.41 -7.04 -21.76
C VAL A 314 8.64 -6.67 -20.49
N VAL A 315 8.71 -5.42 -20.08
CA VAL A 315 7.89 -4.86 -19.00
C VAL A 315 6.70 -4.13 -19.62
N ASP A 316 5.49 -4.63 -19.35
CA ASP A 316 4.23 -4.09 -19.86
C ASP A 316 3.49 -3.31 -18.78
N LEU A 317 3.49 -1.99 -18.91
CA LEU A 317 2.90 -1.06 -17.94
C LEU A 317 1.42 -0.75 -18.22
N THR A 318 0.77 -1.51 -19.12
CA THR A 318 -0.65 -1.28 -19.49
C THR A 318 -1.59 -1.27 -18.27
N ASP A 319 -1.33 -2.16 -17.30
CA ASP A 319 -2.23 -2.42 -16.17
C ASP A 319 -1.79 -1.71 -14.88
N GLY A 320 -0.71 -0.93 -14.90
CA GLY A 320 -0.12 -0.27 -13.73
C GLY A 320 1.40 -0.40 -13.64
N ASP A 321 1.96 0.13 -12.55
CA ASP A 321 3.39 0.13 -12.27
C ASP A 321 3.98 -1.27 -12.12
N VAL A 322 5.26 -1.41 -12.48
CA VAL A 322 6.04 -2.63 -12.25
C VAL A 322 7.19 -2.34 -11.31
N VAL A 323 7.32 -3.14 -10.27
CA VAL A 323 8.42 -3.03 -9.31
C VAL A 323 9.18 -4.34 -9.28
N LEU A 324 10.47 -4.28 -9.61
CA LEU A 324 11.38 -5.42 -9.52
C LEU A 324 12.32 -5.19 -8.33
N VAL A 325 12.17 -5.98 -7.28
CA VAL A 325 13.07 -5.99 -6.12
C VAL A 325 14.03 -7.16 -6.29
N VAL A 326 15.31 -6.87 -6.46
CA VAL A 326 16.36 -7.85 -6.79
C VAL A 326 17.34 -7.94 -5.62
N ASP A 327 17.45 -9.10 -4.99
CA ASP A 327 18.46 -9.34 -3.94
C ASP A 327 19.74 -9.95 -4.53
N GLY A 328 20.35 -9.22 -5.45
CA GLY A 328 21.52 -9.66 -6.19
C GLY A 328 21.71 -8.87 -7.47
N ASP A 329 22.62 -9.35 -8.31
CA ASP A 329 23.07 -8.61 -9.49
C ASP A 329 22.03 -8.61 -10.62
N ILE A 330 22.09 -7.57 -11.45
CA ILE A 330 21.33 -7.41 -12.67
C ILE A 330 22.30 -7.44 -13.86
N HIS A 331 22.30 -8.54 -14.59
CA HIS A 331 23.07 -8.77 -15.81
C HIS A 331 22.15 -8.73 -17.02
N ILE A 332 22.37 -7.75 -17.89
CA ILE A 332 21.59 -7.51 -19.11
C ILE A 332 22.45 -7.89 -20.31
N ASP A 333 22.39 -9.16 -20.72
CA ASP A 333 23.06 -9.67 -21.94
C ASP A 333 22.11 -9.69 -23.16
N HIS A 334 20.81 -9.56 -22.91
CA HIS A 334 19.74 -9.37 -23.90
C HIS A 334 18.88 -8.15 -23.55
N ASP A 335 17.99 -7.75 -24.46
CA ASP A 335 17.26 -6.48 -24.34
C ASP A 335 16.25 -6.49 -23.17
N PHE A 336 16.26 -5.43 -22.37
CA PHE A 336 15.24 -5.05 -21.40
C PHE A 336 14.39 -3.92 -22.00
N ARG A 337 13.09 -4.14 -22.16
CA ARG A 337 12.21 -3.28 -22.95
C ARG A 337 10.95 -2.94 -22.16
N VAL A 338 10.68 -1.65 -21.95
CA VAL A 338 9.48 -1.16 -21.24
C VAL A 338 8.48 -0.60 -22.25
N LYS A 339 7.20 -0.96 -22.15
CA LYS A 339 6.17 -0.47 -23.06
C LYS A 339 4.90 -0.05 -22.33
N ASN A 340 4.07 0.75 -23.00
CA ASN A 340 2.75 1.17 -22.54
C ASN A 340 2.76 1.91 -21.17
N TRP A 341 3.78 2.74 -20.91
CA TRP A 341 3.94 3.44 -19.63
C TRP A 341 2.72 4.32 -19.28
N GLY A 342 2.26 5.18 -20.20
CA GLY A 342 1.16 6.09 -19.87
C GLY A 342 1.55 6.99 -18.68
N ASP A 343 0.86 6.83 -17.55
CA ASP A 343 1.19 7.51 -16.29
C ASP A 343 1.90 6.58 -15.28
N ASN A 344 2.30 5.37 -15.71
CA ASN A 344 2.89 4.33 -14.88
C ASN A 344 4.39 4.22 -15.10
N ASP A 345 5.10 3.73 -14.10
CA ASP A 345 6.56 3.60 -14.08
C ASP A 345 7.03 2.15 -13.87
N VAL A 346 8.26 1.87 -14.30
CA VAL A 346 9.01 0.70 -13.82
C VAL A 346 10.14 1.13 -12.90
N GLN A 347 10.18 0.50 -11.72
CA GLN A 347 11.20 0.74 -10.70
C GLN A 347 11.96 -0.56 -10.40
N LEU A 348 13.28 -0.53 -10.54
CA LEU A 348 14.16 -1.62 -10.19
C LEU A 348 14.95 -1.23 -8.94
N TYR A 349 14.90 -2.05 -7.91
CA TYR A 349 15.70 -1.91 -6.69
C TYR A 349 16.64 -3.10 -6.59
N THR A 350 17.94 -2.87 -6.40
CA THR A 350 18.92 -3.95 -6.28
C THR A 350 19.90 -3.76 -5.12
N THR A 351 20.23 -4.86 -4.44
CA THR A 351 21.33 -4.94 -3.47
C THR A 351 22.70 -5.19 -4.13
N GLY A 352 22.71 -5.61 -5.40
CA GLY A 352 23.89 -5.93 -6.20
C GLY A 352 24.19 -4.90 -7.30
N ASP A 353 24.94 -5.34 -8.30
CA ASP A 353 25.44 -4.49 -9.38
C ASP A 353 24.55 -4.53 -10.64
N LEU A 354 24.65 -3.51 -11.50
CA LEU A 354 24.04 -3.48 -12.83
C LEU A 354 25.12 -3.57 -13.91
N SER A 355 25.02 -4.57 -14.79
CA SER A 355 25.89 -4.70 -15.96
C SER A 355 25.09 -4.85 -17.26
N LEU A 356 25.52 -4.11 -18.29
CA LEU A 356 25.00 -4.21 -19.65
C LEU A 356 26.16 -4.57 -20.59
N SER A 357 26.00 -5.65 -21.36
CA SER A 357 27.02 -6.12 -22.30
C SER A 357 26.46 -6.25 -23.72
N SER A 358 26.75 -5.26 -24.57
CA SER A 358 26.25 -5.20 -25.96
C SER A 358 24.73 -5.39 -26.13
N SER A 359 23.98 -4.90 -25.15
CA SER A 359 22.52 -5.03 -24.98
C SER A 359 21.86 -3.66 -24.76
N GLN A 360 20.54 -3.63 -24.62
CA GLN A 360 19.79 -2.39 -24.41
C GLN A 360 18.82 -2.49 -23.23
N MET A 361 18.65 -1.40 -22.50
CA MET A 361 17.64 -1.23 -21.46
C MET A 361 16.89 0.09 -21.72
N CYS A 362 15.67 0.02 -22.24
CA CYS A 362 15.02 1.17 -22.89
C CYS A 362 13.49 1.10 -22.99
N LEU A 363 12.89 2.19 -23.46
CA LEU A 363 11.45 2.35 -23.69
C LEU A 363 11.07 1.98 -25.15
N ASP A 364 9.98 1.23 -25.35
CA ASP A 364 9.73 0.39 -26.55
C ASP A 364 9.19 1.13 -27.77
N GLU A 365 8.50 2.27 -27.66
CA GLU A 365 7.72 2.74 -28.82
C GLU A 365 8.56 3.26 -29.99
N ASN A 366 9.73 3.85 -29.77
CA ASN A 366 10.59 4.38 -30.85
C ASN A 366 12.10 4.44 -30.55
N THR A 367 12.53 4.24 -29.31
CA THR A 367 13.90 4.54 -28.84
C THR A 367 14.80 3.32 -28.68
N CYS A 368 14.23 2.12 -28.41
CA CYS A 368 14.93 0.81 -28.47
C CYS A 368 15.37 0.39 -29.89
N ARG A 369 15.80 1.32 -30.75
CA ARG A 369 16.25 1.04 -32.13
C ARG A 369 17.77 0.99 -32.22
N GLY A 370 18.23 -0.18 -32.66
CA GLY A 370 19.61 -0.64 -32.61
C GLY A 370 20.64 0.23 -33.32
N THR A 371 21.83 0.27 -32.72
CA THR A 371 23.13 0.68 -33.29
C THR A 371 23.16 2.05 -33.97
N HIS A 372 24.06 2.88 -33.46
CA HIS A 372 24.62 4.15 -33.93
C HIS A 372 24.57 4.50 -35.46
N SER A 373 24.37 3.57 -36.39
CA SER A 373 24.25 3.84 -37.84
C SER A 373 23.02 4.66 -38.25
N ASP A 374 21.94 4.63 -37.47
CA ASP A 374 20.77 5.50 -37.72
C ASP A 374 20.95 6.90 -37.10
N ARG A 375 21.95 7.09 -36.21
CA ARG A 375 22.32 8.38 -35.60
C ARG A 375 23.26 9.23 -36.47
N GLN A 376 23.08 9.24 -37.78
CA GLN A 376 23.66 10.29 -38.65
C GLN A 376 22.83 11.57 -38.55
N GLY A 377 23.03 12.31 -37.47
CA GLY A 377 22.68 13.74 -37.40
C GLY A 377 21.20 14.11 -37.19
N ASN A 378 20.33 13.12 -36.98
CA ASN A 378 18.99 13.37 -36.44
C ASN A 378 18.98 12.88 -35.00
N ASP A 379 19.41 13.79 -34.12
CA ASP A 379 19.01 13.79 -32.72
C ASP A 379 17.52 13.44 -32.66
N PRO A 380 17.08 12.36 -31.96
CA PRO A 380 15.67 12.24 -31.61
C PRO A 380 15.38 13.51 -30.82
N GLY A 381 14.73 14.48 -31.45
CA GLY A 381 14.55 15.80 -30.85
C GLY A 381 13.95 15.68 -29.44
N PRO A 382 14.10 16.70 -28.58
CA PRO A 382 13.83 16.69 -27.13
C PRO A 382 12.35 16.45 -26.73
N GLY A 383 11.72 15.40 -27.23
CA GLY A 383 10.30 15.10 -27.09
C GLY A 383 9.89 13.73 -27.61
N SER A 384 10.80 12.75 -27.63
CA SER A 384 10.47 11.35 -27.94
C SER A 384 11.14 10.33 -27.00
N ILE A 385 11.67 10.79 -25.87
CA ILE A 385 12.38 9.99 -24.87
C ILE A 385 11.69 10.33 -23.54
N ASP A 386 11.27 9.30 -22.81
CA ASP A 386 10.44 9.44 -21.61
C ASP A 386 11.14 8.79 -20.40
N ALA A 387 12.43 9.14 -20.24
CA ALA A 387 13.38 8.55 -19.28
C ALA A 387 12.93 8.56 -17.81
N GLU A 388 11.86 9.28 -17.47
CA GLU A 388 11.23 9.25 -16.14
C GLU A 388 10.58 7.89 -15.81
N HIS A 389 10.17 7.12 -16.82
CA HIS A 389 9.43 5.87 -16.60
C HIS A 389 10.30 4.64 -16.35
N LEU A 390 11.63 4.74 -16.49
CA LEU A 390 12.55 3.66 -16.17
C LEU A 390 13.55 4.12 -15.11
N GLN A 391 13.37 3.61 -13.89
CA GLN A 391 14.11 4.03 -12.72
C GLN A 391 14.87 2.85 -12.11
N VAL A 392 16.19 2.97 -12.00
CA VAL A 392 17.05 1.97 -11.33
C VAL A 392 17.62 2.57 -10.04
N TYR A 393 17.48 1.84 -8.95
CA TYR A 393 17.92 2.21 -7.61
C TYR A 393 18.91 1.17 -7.07
N GLY A 394 20.06 1.65 -6.60
CA GLY A 394 21.12 0.83 -6.04
C GLY A 394 21.62 1.34 -4.69
N THR A 395 22.31 0.49 -3.95
CA THR A 395 22.94 0.82 -2.66
C THR A 395 24.19 1.68 -2.86
N SER A 396 24.82 2.13 -1.77
CA SER A 396 26.08 2.89 -1.77
C SER A 396 27.29 2.10 -2.29
N ASP A 397 27.15 0.77 -2.38
CA ASP A 397 28.15 -0.16 -2.93
C ASP A 397 27.88 -0.52 -4.41
N PHE A 398 26.76 -0.06 -4.99
CA PHE A 398 26.33 -0.37 -6.36
C PHE A 398 27.37 -0.05 -7.42
N GLN A 399 27.64 -0.99 -8.33
CA GLN A 399 28.47 -0.74 -9.51
C GLN A 399 27.64 -0.78 -10.78
N LEU A 400 27.95 0.13 -11.71
CA LEU A 400 27.38 0.15 -13.04
C LEU A 400 28.46 -0.18 -14.06
N GLU A 401 28.31 -1.28 -14.79
CA GLU A 401 29.17 -1.60 -15.93
C GLU A 401 28.38 -1.50 -17.24
N MET A 402 28.87 -0.70 -18.18
CA MET A 402 28.31 -0.64 -19.53
C MET A 402 29.42 -0.85 -20.56
N ALA A 403 29.44 -2.03 -21.18
CA ALA A 403 30.51 -2.44 -22.07
C ALA A 403 30.03 -2.79 -23.49
N GLY A 404 30.83 -2.42 -24.49
CA GLY A 404 30.57 -2.77 -25.88
C GLY A 404 29.62 -1.81 -26.57
N HIS A 405 28.54 -2.30 -27.17
CA HIS A 405 27.52 -1.48 -27.82
C HIS A 405 26.22 -1.47 -27.00
N THR A 406 26.19 -0.66 -25.95
CA THR A 406 25.06 -0.63 -25.00
C THR A 406 24.24 0.65 -25.10
N TYR A 407 22.96 0.54 -24.74
CA TYR A 407 22.04 1.67 -24.65
C TYR A 407 21.22 1.57 -23.36
N PHE A 408 21.20 2.64 -22.58
CA PHE A 408 20.32 2.79 -21.42
C PHE A 408 19.49 4.08 -21.58
N GLU A 409 18.21 4.01 -21.28
CA GLU A 409 17.28 5.15 -21.27
C GLU A 409 16.50 5.14 -19.96
N GLY A 410 16.78 6.10 -19.08
CA GLY A 410 16.19 6.12 -17.74
C GLY A 410 17.01 6.93 -16.73
N ILE A 411 16.73 6.72 -15.45
CA ILE A 411 17.59 7.18 -14.37
C ILE A 411 18.29 6.03 -13.66
N ILE A 412 19.49 6.31 -13.15
CA ILE A 412 20.20 5.45 -12.21
C ILE A 412 20.48 6.27 -10.96
N TYR A 413 19.95 5.83 -9.83
CA TYR A 413 20.07 6.50 -8.55
C TYR A 413 20.68 5.56 -7.52
N ALA A 414 21.99 5.71 -7.31
CA ALA A 414 22.72 4.99 -6.28
C ALA A 414 23.69 5.97 -5.61
N PRO A 415 23.24 6.80 -4.65
CA PRO A 415 24.10 7.75 -3.97
C PRO A 415 25.14 7.06 -3.05
N ALA A 416 26.40 7.49 -3.14
CA ALA A 416 27.53 6.90 -2.40
C ALA A 416 27.55 7.19 -0.88
N GLY A 417 26.80 8.23 -0.45
CA GLY A 417 26.96 8.81 0.88
C GLY A 417 28.34 9.39 1.13
N ASP A 418 28.75 9.41 2.40
CA ASP A 418 30.02 9.98 2.88
C ASP A 418 31.23 9.04 2.75
N HIS A 419 31.00 7.83 2.27
CA HIS A 419 32.06 6.92 1.87
C HIS A 419 32.62 7.38 0.51
N GLY A 420 33.83 6.94 0.12
CA GLY A 420 34.50 7.45 -1.08
C GLY A 420 33.79 7.07 -2.39
N SER A 421 34.52 6.87 -3.47
CA SER A 421 34.03 6.36 -4.76
C SER A 421 33.60 4.87 -4.71
N SER A 422 32.88 4.45 -3.66
CA SER A 422 32.47 3.05 -3.41
C SER A 422 31.62 2.45 -4.53
N ASN A 423 30.87 3.30 -5.21
CA ASN A 423 30.06 3.03 -6.38
C ASN A 423 30.63 3.73 -7.62
N VAL A 424 30.91 2.95 -8.65
CA VAL A 424 31.57 3.40 -9.88
C VAL A 424 30.71 3.04 -11.08
N GLY A 425 30.51 4.00 -11.98
CA GLY A 425 30.08 3.70 -13.34
C GLY A 425 31.30 3.52 -14.24
N ASP A 426 31.53 2.31 -14.76
CA ASP A 426 32.54 1.99 -15.78
C ASP A 426 31.88 1.85 -17.16
N TRP A 427 32.10 2.86 -18.00
CA TRP A 427 31.64 2.86 -19.38
C TRP A 427 32.79 2.56 -20.33
N SER A 428 32.68 1.46 -21.07
CA SER A 428 33.68 1.08 -22.06
C SER A 428 33.10 0.86 -23.46
N GLY A 429 33.88 1.19 -24.49
CA GLY A 429 33.47 0.99 -25.88
C GLY A 429 32.54 2.09 -26.39
N ASN A 430 31.35 1.72 -26.88
CA ASN A 430 30.33 2.60 -27.47
C ASN A 430 29.03 2.56 -26.64
N ALA A 431 29.15 2.75 -25.33
CA ALA A 431 27.99 2.83 -24.43
C ALA A 431 27.27 4.17 -24.57
N TYR A 432 25.94 4.17 -24.50
CA TYR A 432 25.14 5.39 -24.54
C TYR A 432 24.10 5.37 -23.42
N LEU A 433 24.03 6.45 -22.66
CA LEU A 433 23.01 6.70 -21.66
C LEU A 433 22.21 7.95 -22.04
N ASP A 434 20.89 7.83 -22.13
CA ASP A 434 19.94 8.94 -22.19
C ASP A 434 19.21 9.06 -20.86
N GLY A 435 19.43 10.15 -20.14
CA GLY A 435 18.82 10.40 -18.84
C GLY A 435 19.79 10.96 -17.82
N SER A 436 19.78 10.44 -16.59
CA SER A 436 20.60 10.99 -15.51
C SER A 436 21.14 9.90 -14.59
N VAL A 437 22.36 10.09 -14.10
CA VAL A 437 23.03 9.17 -13.18
C VAL A 437 23.50 9.85 -11.91
N VAL A 438 23.29 9.17 -10.79
CA VAL A 438 23.77 9.55 -9.47
C VAL A 438 24.64 8.41 -8.95
N LEU A 439 25.95 8.63 -8.88
CA LEU A 439 26.97 7.66 -8.48
C LEU A 439 28.07 8.36 -7.67
N GLY A 440 29.01 7.62 -7.08
CA GLY A 440 30.16 8.21 -6.38
C GLY A 440 31.24 8.65 -7.36
N ALA A 441 31.56 7.80 -8.33
CA ALA A 441 32.50 8.10 -9.40
C ALA A 441 32.01 7.63 -10.77
N VAL A 442 32.57 8.27 -11.80
CA VAL A 442 32.31 7.97 -13.20
C VAL A 442 33.65 7.80 -13.91
N ASP A 443 33.88 6.59 -14.42
CA ASP A 443 35.03 6.22 -15.24
C ASP A 443 34.53 5.86 -16.65
N ALA A 444 35.01 6.57 -17.67
CA ALA A 444 34.53 6.35 -19.03
C ALA A 444 35.70 6.25 -20.01
N GLY A 445 35.82 5.14 -20.73
CA GLY A 445 36.89 4.86 -21.67
C GLY A 445 36.39 4.45 -23.06
N GLY A 446 36.94 5.06 -24.12
CA GLY A 446 36.58 4.71 -25.50
C GLY A 446 35.77 5.82 -26.14
N THR A 447 34.51 5.58 -26.48
CA THR A 447 33.59 6.58 -27.04
C THR A 447 32.19 6.54 -26.40
N PRO A 448 32.05 6.43 -25.06
CA PRO A 448 30.73 6.49 -24.44
C PRO A 448 30.12 7.90 -24.46
N MET A 449 28.80 7.99 -24.38
CA MET A 449 28.07 9.25 -24.29
C MET A 449 26.99 9.19 -23.22
N ILE A 450 27.00 10.15 -22.30
CA ILE A 450 25.93 10.39 -21.34
C ILE A 450 25.20 11.66 -21.78
N ALA A 451 23.91 11.59 -22.06
CA ALA A 451 23.10 12.73 -22.49
C ALA A 451 21.97 12.96 -21.49
N HIS A 452 21.82 14.20 -21.04
CA HIS A 452 20.71 14.58 -20.17
C HIS A 452 19.41 14.74 -20.94
N HIS A 453 18.31 14.35 -20.29
CA HIS A 453 16.96 14.52 -20.83
C HIS A 453 16.15 15.57 -20.04
N GLU A 454 15.57 16.56 -20.72
CA GLU A 454 14.91 17.70 -20.08
C GLU A 454 13.67 17.31 -19.22
N ALA A 455 13.01 16.19 -19.53
CA ALA A 455 11.86 15.70 -18.76
C ALA A 455 12.23 15.42 -17.29
N LEU A 456 13.47 15.01 -17.05
CA LEU A 456 13.95 14.63 -15.72
C LEU A 456 14.11 15.82 -14.75
N LYS A 457 14.03 17.06 -15.23
CA LYS A 457 14.22 18.25 -14.41
C LYS A 457 13.29 18.32 -13.19
N TRP A 458 12.09 17.77 -13.32
CA TRP A 458 11.07 17.81 -12.27
C TRP A 458 10.78 16.43 -11.67
N LEU A 459 11.61 15.43 -11.98
CA LEU A 459 11.44 14.08 -11.49
C LEU A 459 11.77 14.03 -9.99
N ASP A 460 10.77 13.62 -9.20
CA ASP A 460 10.88 13.35 -7.77
C ASP A 460 10.83 11.83 -7.53
N PRO A 461 11.97 11.16 -7.29
CA PRO A 461 12.02 9.70 -7.20
C PRO A 461 11.27 9.21 -5.95
N GLN A 462 10.18 8.46 -6.14
CA GLN A 462 9.46 7.83 -5.03
C GLN A 462 10.15 6.52 -4.63
N ILE A 463 11.25 6.62 -3.87
CA ILE A 463 12.11 5.49 -3.51
C ILE A 463 11.43 4.62 -2.45
N GLY A 464 11.03 3.41 -2.83
CA GLY A 464 10.52 2.42 -1.90
C GLY A 464 9.18 2.76 -1.25
N GLN A 465 8.51 3.79 -1.74
CA GLN A 465 7.34 4.35 -1.09
C GLN A 465 6.03 3.90 -1.75
N PRO A 466 4.92 3.95 -1.01
CA PRO A 466 3.59 3.75 -1.56
C PRO A 466 3.27 4.83 -2.59
N VAL A 467 2.59 4.45 -3.69
CA VAL A 467 2.24 5.33 -4.82
C VAL A 467 1.35 6.52 -4.39
N LYS A 468 0.73 6.44 -3.20
CA LYS A 468 -0.13 7.49 -2.64
C LYS A 468 0.32 7.92 -1.25
N ASN A 469 1.61 8.19 -1.05
CA ASN A 469 2.12 8.62 0.26
C ASN A 469 2.49 10.10 0.26
N PRO A 470 1.77 10.95 1.01
CA PRO A 470 2.08 12.36 1.05
C PRO A 470 3.25 12.68 2.00
N GLU A 471 3.84 13.86 1.89
CA GLU A 471 4.91 14.31 2.80
C GLU A 471 4.32 14.59 4.19
N ILE A 472 4.94 14.09 5.26
CA ILE A 472 4.46 14.37 6.61
C ILE A 472 5.51 15.20 7.34
N THR A 473 5.12 16.40 7.74
CA THR A 473 5.91 17.29 8.59
C THR A 473 5.39 17.25 10.03
N TYR A 474 4.07 17.19 10.21
CA TYR A 474 3.44 17.15 11.53
C TYR A 474 2.55 15.92 11.69
N LEU A 475 2.66 15.27 12.85
CA LEU A 475 1.76 14.20 13.27
C LEU A 475 1.00 14.64 14.52
N ASN A 476 -0.32 14.82 14.37
CA ASN A 476 -1.21 15.21 15.46
C ASN A 476 -2.04 14.01 15.91
N LEU A 477 -1.76 13.52 17.11
CA LEU A 477 -2.43 12.38 17.72
C LEU A 477 -3.37 12.88 18.82
N ILE A 478 -4.67 12.69 18.63
CA ILE A 478 -5.69 13.11 19.60
C ILE A 478 -6.32 11.86 20.21
N TYR A 479 -6.11 11.69 21.52
CA TYR A 479 -6.60 10.54 22.27
C TYR A 479 -7.92 10.86 22.96
N GLN A 480 -8.91 9.97 22.85
CA GLN A 480 -10.23 10.16 23.42
C GLN A 480 -10.66 8.90 24.15
N GLU A 481 -10.83 9.02 25.46
CA GLU A 481 -11.35 7.94 26.30
C GLU A 481 -12.88 8.00 26.33
N ILE A 482 -13.52 6.86 26.14
CA ILE A 482 -14.97 6.75 26.11
C ILE A 482 -15.43 5.70 27.10
N GLU A 483 -16.11 6.18 28.15
CA GLU A 483 -16.79 5.31 29.11
C GLU A 483 -18.24 5.11 28.65
N VAL A 484 -18.61 3.84 28.41
CA VAL A 484 -19.94 3.45 27.99
C VAL A 484 -20.65 2.73 29.13
N THR A 485 -21.82 3.26 29.54
CA THR A 485 -22.58 2.71 30.66
C THR A 485 -24.03 2.43 30.29
N ASN A 486 -24.65 1.47 30.98
CA ASN A 486 -26.11 1.31 30.92
C ASN A 486 -26.76 2.52 31.60
N LYS A 487 -27.83 3.03 31.00
CA LYS A 487 -28.67 4.06 31.63
C LYS A 487 -29.52 3.52 32.78
#